data_AF-A0A2K5HGZ7-F1
#
_entry.id   AF-A0A2K5HGZ7-F1
#
_cell.length_a   1.000
_cell.length_b   1.000
_cell.length_c   1.000
_cell.angle_alpha   90.00
_cell.angle_beta   90.00
_cell.angle_gamma   90.00
#
_symmetry.space_group_name_H-M   'P 1'
#
loop_
_entity.id
_entity.type
_entity.pdbx_description
1 polymer ?
#
loop_
_entity_poly.entity_id
_entity_poly.type
_entity_poly.pdbx_seq_one_letter_code
_entity_poly.pdbx_strand_id
1 'polypeptide(L)'
;VSAQSFLHCFTMASTAFNLQVATPGGKAMEFVDVTESNARWVQDFRLKAYASPAKLESIDEPICAVGHGVAALCCATNEDRSWVFHGYSLTGPSVCELVRAPGFARLPLVVEDFVKDSGACFSASEPDAVHVVLDRHLVTGQNASSTVPAVQNLLFLCGSRK
;
A
#
# COMPACT_ATOMS: atom_id res chain seq x y z
N VAL A 1 -0.48 -11.73 -6.92
CA VAL A 1 0.22 -10.51 -7.40
C VAL A 1 0.68 -10.75 -8.84
N SER A 2 0.46 -9.83 -9.78
CA SER A 2 0.97 -10.01 -11.15
C SER A 2 2.50 -10.05 -11.14
N ALA A 3 3.08 -11.09 -11.73
CA ALA A 3 4.53 -11.31 -11.75
C ALA A 3 5.26 -10.14 -12.42
N GLN A 4 4.71 -9.64 -13.53
CA GLN A 4 5.34 -8.58 -14.31
C GLN A 4 5.38 -7.24 -13.56
N SER A 5 4.25 -6.84 -12.97
CA SER A 5 4.18 -5.59 -12.21
C SER A 5 5.07 -5.65 -10.97
N PHE A 6 5.06 -6.78 -10.26
CA PHE A 6 5.89 -6.95 -9.07
C PHE A 6 7.38 -6.96 -9.39
N LEU A 7 7.81 -7.68 -10.43
CA LEU A 7 9.19 -7.67 -10.92
C LEU A 7 9.66 -6.23 -11.16
N HIS A 8 8.89 -5.45 -11.92
CA HIS A 8 9.27 -4.09 -12.24
C HIS A 8 9.41 -3.20 -11.00
N CYS A 9 8.39 -3.19 -10.13
CA CYS A 9 8.41 -2.40 -8.90
C CYS A 9 9.52 -2.84 -7.93
N PHE A 10 9.70 -4.15 -7.74
CA PHE A 10 10.71 -4.69 -6.83
C PHE A 10 12.12 -4.38 -7.33
N THR A 11 12.41 -4.58 -8.62
CA THR A 11 13.71 -4.26 -9.20
C THR A 11 14.03 -2.78 -9.00
N MET A 12 13.10 -1.87 -9.32
CA MET A 12 13.31 -0.44 -9.08
C MET A 12 13.59 -0.13 -7.61
N ALA A 13 12.73 -0.58 -6.69
CA ALA A 13 12.87 -0.27 -5.27
C ALA A 13 14.14 -0.88 -4.65
N SER A 14 14.54 -2.08 -5.08
CA SER A 14 15.71 -2.79 -4.53
C SER A 14 17.05 -2.12 -4.87
N THR A 15 17.08 -1.20 -5.83
CA THR A 15 18.30 -0.41 -6.13
C THR A 15 18.57 0.69 -5.12
N ALA A 16 17.55 1.14 -4.40
CA ALA A 16 17.62 2.25 -3.45
C ALA A 16 17.38 1.82 -2.00
N PHE A 17 16.65 0.72 -1.78
CA PHE A 17 16.21 0.30 -0.45
C PHE A 17 16.48 -1.19 -0.19
N ASN A 18 16.76 -1.52 1.07
CA ASN A 18 16.67 -2.89 1.55
C ASN A 18 15.19 -3.24 1.70
N LEU A 19 14.73 -4.26 0.96
CA LEU A 19 13.32 -4.63 0.93
C LEU A 19 13.06 -5.89 1.76
N GLN A 20 11.93 -5.91 2.44
CA GLN A 20 11.33 -7.10 3.03
C GLN A 20 9.88 -7.18 2.57
N VAL A 21 9.43 -8.37 2.19
CA VAL A 21 8.03 -8.60 1.84
C VAL A 21 7.21 -8.77 3.11
N ALA A 22 6.02 -8.18 3.13
CA ALA A 22 5.00 -8.45 4.13
C ALA A 22 3.69 -8.86 3.43
N THR A 23 2.99 -9.85 3.98
CA THR A 23 1.70 -10.31 3.46
C THR A 23 0.73 -10.55 4.61
N PRO A 24 -0.60 -10.52 4.35
CA PRO A 24 -1.58 -10.92 5.36
C PRO A 24 -1.32 -12.35 5.85
N GLY A 25 -1.20 -12.54 7.17
CA GLY A 25 -0.89 -13.84 7.77
C GLY A 25 0.55 -14.32 7.56
N GLY A 26 1.41 -13.54 6.88
CA GLY A 26 2.76 -13.99 6.49
C GLY A 26 2.73 -15.09 5.42
N LYS A 27 1.62 -15.21 4.69
CA LYS A 27 1.43 -16.23 3.65
C LYS A 27 2.37 -15.98 2.47
N ALA A 28 2.90 -17.06 1.89
CA ALA A 28 3.72 -16.98 0.70
C ALA A 28 2.99 -16.23 -0.44
N MET A 29 3.73 -15.42 -1.19
CA MET A 29 3.16 -14.71 -2.33
C MET A 29 2.85 -15.65 -3.49
N GLU A 30 1.62 -15.57 -3.96
CA GLU A 30 1.18 -16.22 -5.19
C GLU A 30 1.30 -15.25 -6.37
N PHE A 31 2.07 -15.66 -7.37
CA PHE A 31 2.25 -14.91 -8.60
C PHE A 31 1.28 -15.39 -9.68
N VAL A 32 0.58 -14.43 -10.29
CA VAL A 32 -0.22 -14.65 -11.50
C VAL A 32 0.52 -14.08 -12.71
N ASP A 33 0.15 -14.49 -13.92
CA ASP A 33 0.77 -14.05 -15.17
C ASP A 33 2.28 -14.37 -15.26
N VAL A 34 2.68 -15.54 -14.76
CA VAL A 34 4.06 -16.03 -14.93
C VAL A 34 4.23 -16.51 -16.36
N THR A 35 5.21 -15.94 -17.07
CA THR A 35 5.55 -16.22 -18.46
C THR A 35 6.98 -16.74 -18.56
N GLU A 36 7.37 -17.29 -19.72
CA GLU A 36 8.76 -17.71 -19.95
C GLU A 36 9.77 -16.59 -19.69
N SER A 37 9.41 -15.34 -20.00
CA SER A 37 10.29 -14.18 -19.82
C SER A 37 10.53 -13.77 -18.36
N ASN A 38 9.65 -14.13 -17.42
CA ASN A 38 9.77 -13.76 -16.00
C ASN A 38 9.88 -14.96 -15.04
N ALA A 39 9.65 -16.18 -15.53
CA ALA A 39 9.65 -17.40 -14.71
C ALA A 39 10.96 -17.60 -13.93
N ARG A 40 12.10 -17.42 -14.59
CA ARG A 40 13.42 -17.55 -13.94
C ARG A 40 13.58 -16.56 -12.80
N TRP A 41 13.20 -15.30 -13.01
CA TRP A 41 13.29 -14.29 -11.97
C TRP A 41 12.39 -14.62 -10.78
N VAL A 42 11.16 -15.10 -11.02
CA VAL A 42 10.25 -15.51 -9.93
C VAL A 42 10.82 -16.68 -9.12
N GLN A 43 11.45 -17.65 -9.78
CA GLN A 43 12.14 -18.74 -9.10
C GLN A 43 13.31 -18.22 -8.25
N ASP A 44 14.17 -17.39 -8.83
CA ASP A 44 15.33 -16.82 -8.13
C ASP A 44 14.91 -15.95 -6.94
N PHE A 45 13.85 -15.15 -7.11
CA PHE A 45 13.26 -14.32 -6.06
C PHE A 45 12.81 -15.16 -4.86
N ARG A 46 12.08 -16.26 -5.10
CA ARG A 46 11.55 -17.15 -4.03
C ARG A 46 12.64 -17.78 -3.16
N LEU A 47 13.87 -17.88 -3.64
CA LEU A 47 15.00 -18.44 -2.90
C LEU A 47 15.67 -17.42 -1.96
N LYS A 48 15.27 -16.15 -2.01
CA LYS A 48 15.90 -15.06 -1.24
C LYS A 48 15.20 -14.88 0.10
N ALA A 49 15.96 -14.53 1.14
CA ALA A 49 15.43 -14.34 2.49
C ALA A 49 14.30 -13.30 2.56
N TYR A 50 14.41 -12.20 1.80
CA TYR A 50 13.39 -11.15 1.74
C TYR A 50 12.06 -11.59 1.11
N ALA A 51 12.02 -12.75 0.44
CA ALA A 51 10.81 -13.31 -0.15
C ALA A 51 9.97 -14.11 0.88
N SER A 52 10.55 -14.44 2.04
CA SER A 52 9.81 -15.00 3.17
C SER A 52 9.01 -13.87 3.85
N PRO A 53 7.68 -13.85 3.74
CA PRO A 53 6.91 -12.69 4.16
C PRO A 53 6.83 -12.56 5.68
N ALA A 54 7.01 -11.34 6.18
CA ALA A 54 6.53 -10.97 7.50
C ALA A 54 5.00 -10.95 7.52
N LYS A 55 4.38 -11.15 8.69
CA LYS A 55 2.93 -10.92 8.84
C LYS A 55 2.68 -9.41 8.84
N LEU A 56 1.87 -8.93 7.90
CA LEU A 56 1.57 -7.52 7.76
C LEU A 56 0.97 -6.94 9.05
N GLU A 57 0.10 -7.69 9.71
CA GLU A 57 -0.52 -7.33 10.98
C GLU A 57 0.42 -7.36 12.20
N SER A 58 1.66 -7.88 12.06
CA SER A 58 2.67 -7.86 13.13
C SER A 58 3.70 -6.73 13.00
N ILE A 59 3.58 -5.92 11.94
CA ILE A 59 4.46 -4.79 11.68
C ILE A 59 3.96 -3.64 12.55
N ASP A 60 4.67 -3.41 13.66
CA ASP A 60 4.40 -2.27 14.53
C ASP A 60 5.00 -0.97 13.98
N GLU A 61 5.83 -1.05 12.93
CA GLU A 61 6.48 0.07 12.27
C GLU A 61 5.49 1.09 11.71
N PRO A 62 5.87 2.39 11.62
CA PRO A 62 5.05 3.37 10.93
C PRO A 62 4.81 2.98 9.46
N ILE A 63 3.56 3.05 9.03
CA ILE A 63 3.13 2.73 7.68
C ILE A 63 2.95 4.05 6.92
N CYS A 64 3.50 4.14 5.71
CA CYS A 64 3.27 5.27 4.81
C CYS A 64 2.80 4.78 3.44
N ALA A 65 1.63 5.21 3.00
CA ALA A 65 1.08 4.88 1.69
C ALA A 65 0.57 6.14 0.97
N VAL A 66 0.87 6.29 -0.31
CA VAL A 66 0.49 7.50 -1.08
C VAL A 66 -0.17 7.10 -2.39
N GLY A 67 -1.22 7.82 -2.76
CA GLY A 67 -1.95 7.58 -4.00
C GLY A 67 -2.50 6.15 -4.06
N HIS A 68 -2.36 5.50 -5.21
CA HIS A 68 -2.82 4.13 -5.42
C HIS A 68 -2.15 3.11 -4.48
N GLY A 69 -1.01 3.44 -3.85
CA GLY A 69 -0.38 2.60 -2.84
C GLY A 69 -1.28 2.36 -1.61
N VAL A 70 -2.22 3.27 -1.32
CA VAL A 70 -3.19 3.12 -0.23
C VAL A 70 -4.08 1.90 -0.41
N ALA A 71 -4.34 1.47 -1.67
CA ALA A 71 -5.10 0.26 -1.95
C ALA A 71 -4.46 -1.01 -1.36
N ALA A 72 -3.14 -1.02 -1.13
CA ALA A 72 -2.46 -2.14 -0.48
C ALA A 72 -2.93 -2.37 0.96
N LEU A 73 -3.46 -1.35 1.63
CA LEU A 73 -3.97 -1.46 3.01
C LEU A 73 -5.27 -2.26 3.08
N CYS A 74 -6.02 -2.34 1.97
CA CYS A 74 -7.37 -2.94 1.95
C CYS A 74 -7.38 -4.45 2.20
N CYS A 75 -6.23 -5.14 2.05
CA CYS A 75 -6.11 -6.56 2.33
C CYS A 75 -5.62 -6.89 3.75
N ALA A 76 -5.28 -5.87 4.56
CA ALA A 76 -4.81 -6.04 5.93
C ALA A 76 -5.99 -6.38 6.85
N THR A 77 -6.19 -7.66 7.13
CA THR A 77 -7.31 -8.16 7.95
C THR A 77 -6.80 -8.96 9.14
N ASN A 78 -7.50 -8.84 10.27
CA ASN A 78 -7.29 -9.66 11.45
C ASN A 78 -7.77 -11.11 11.19
N GLU A 79 -7.49 -12.03 12.13
CA GLU A 79 -7.91 -13.43 12.03
C GLU A 79 -9.44 -13.59 11.95
N ASP A 80 -10.19 -12.66 12.57
CA ASP A 80 -11.67 -12.60 12.53
C ASP A 80 -12.22 -11.95 11.25
N ARG A 81 -11.34 -11.60 10.29
CA ARG A 81 -11.61 -10.89 9.03
C ARG A 81 -12.00 -9.43 9.18
N SER A 82 -11.97 -8.85 10.39
CA SER A 82 -12.11 -7.41 10.54
C SER A 82 -10.93 -6.69 9.89
N TRP A 83 -11.18 -5.52 9.31
CA TRP A 83 -10.12 -4.73 8.70
C TRP A 83 -9.25 -4.09 9.78
N VAL A 84 -7.92 -4.20 9.65
CA VAL A 84 -6.95 -3.74 10.66
C VAL A 84 -7.07 -2.23 10.92
N PHE A 85 -7.51 -1.47 9.92
CA PHE A 85 -7.68 -0.02 10.00
C PHE A 85 -9.12 0.43 10.28
N HIS A 86 -9.97 -0.45 10.80
CA HIS A 86 -11.29 -0.05 11.29
C HIS A 86 -11.18 1.10 12.32
N GLY A 87 -12.00 2.15 12.16
CA GLY A 87 -11.94 3.35 12.99
C GLY A 87 -10.70 4.23 12.80
N TYR A 88 -9.85 3.98 11.81
CA TYR A 88 -8.77 4.90 11.43
C TYR A 88 -9.28 6.06 10.59
N SER A 89 -8.51 7.15 10.60
CA SER A 89 -8.61 8.22 9.61
C SER A 89 -7.51 8.06 8.56
N LEU A 90 -7.90 8.11 7.28
CA LEU A 90 -6.93 8.07 6.18
C LEU A 90 -7.42 8.82 4.94
N THR A 91 -6.51 8.99 3.99
CA THR A 91 -6.76 9.54 2.66
C THR A 91 -6.17 8.63 1.58
N GLY A 92 -6.46 8.93 0.32
CA GLY A 92 -6.02 8.23 -0.88
C GLY A 92 -6.64 8.92 -2.10
N PRO A 93 -6.45 8.39 -3.32
CA PRO A 93 -7.06 8.97 -4.51
C PRO A 93 -8.56 9.08 -4.33
N SER A 94 -9.08 10.31 -4.38
CA SER A 94 -10.52 10.52 -4.20
C SER A 94 -11.29 10.04 -5.42
N VAL A 95 -12.58 9.76 -5.26
CA VAL A 95 -13.48 9.48 -6.40
C VAL A 95 -13.41 10.61 -7.42
N CYS A 96 -13.37 11.87 -6.96
CA CYS A 96 -13.23 13.05 -7.82
C CYS A 96 -11.95 13.04 -8.68
N GLU A 97 -10.84 12.51 -8.17
CA GLU A 97 -9.61 12.30 -8.94
C GLU A 97 -9.75 11.11 -9.89
N LEU A 98 -10.26 9.98 -9.39
CA LEU A 98 -10.32 8.72 -10.12
C LEU A 98 -11.26 8.78 -11.33
N VAL A 99 -12.41 9.47 -11.24
CA VAL A 99 -13.39 9.60 -12.34
C VAL A 99 -12.83 10.30 -13.59
N ARG A 100 -11.75 11.08 -13.44
CA ARG A 100 -11.06 11.77 -14.55
C ARG A 100 -10.24 10.79 -15.41
N ALA A 101 -9.95 9.60 -14.89
CA ALA A 101 -9.19 8.58 -15.61
C ALA A 101 -10.10 7.70 -16.48
N PRO A 102 -9.72 7.38 -17.74
CA PRO A 102 -10.52 6.54 -18.64
C PRO A 102 -10.68 5.08 -18.17
N GLY A 103 -9.99 4.70 -17.09
CA GLY A 103 -10.06 3.38 -16.46
C GLY A 103 -11.02 3.30 -15.26
N PHE A 104 -11.63 4.41 -14.82
CA PHE A 104 -12.42 4.47 -13.59
C PHE A 104 -13.46 3.35 -13.48
N ALA A 105 -14.27 3.18 -14.52
CA ALA A 105 -15.35 2.18 -14.56
C ALA A 105 -14.86 0.72 -14.53
N ARG A 106 -13.56 0.48 -14.69
CA ARG A 106 -12.94 -0.86 -14.65
C ARG A 106 -12.11 -1.07 -13.38
N LEU A 107 -12.09 -0.11 -12.46
CA LEU A 107 -11.35 -0.26 -11.21
C LEU A 107 -11.97 -1.41 -10.39
N PRO A 108 -11.16 -2.39 -9.94
CA PRO A 108 -11.66 -3.48 -9.10
C PRO A 108 -11.99 -3.00 -7.68
N LEU A 109 -11.50 -1.82 -7.30
CA LEU A 109 -11.62 -1.25 -5.97
C LEU A 109 -11.54 0.28 -6.06
N VAL A 110 -12.45 0.96 -5.36
CA VAL A 110 -12.38 2.40 -5.08
C VAL A 110 -12.03 2.55 -3.61
N VAL A 111 -10.83 3.05 -3.31
CA VAL A 111 -10.30 3.10 -1.94
C VAL A 111 -11.17 3.97 -1.04
N GLU A 112 -11.64 5.11 -1.53
CA GLU A 112 -12.53 6.00 -0.78
C GLU A 112 -13.80 5.29 -0.30
N ASP A 113 -14.47 4.56 -1.19
CA ASP A 113 -15.69 3.82 -0.86
C ASP A 113 -15.38 2.68 0.11
N PHE A 114 -14.34 1.88 -0.17
CA PHE A 114 -13.91 0.78 0.70
C PHE A 114 -13.62 1.23 2.12
N VAL A 115 -12.93 2.37 2.29
CA VAL A 115 -12.58 2.92 3.61
C VAL A 115 -13.84 3.30 4.39
N LYS A 116 -14.80 3.98 3.73
CA LYS A 116 -16.07 4.37 4.36
C LYS A 116 -16.90 3.14 4.72
N ASP A 117 -17.03 2.18 3.81
CA ASP A 117 -17.81 0.95 4.00
C ASP A 117 -17.21 0.05 5.08
N SER A 118 -15.88 0.09 5.26
CA SER A 118 -15.15 -0.69 6.28
C SER A 118 -15.15 -0.03 7.67
N GLY A 119 -15.85 1.10 7.85
CA GLY A 119 -16.01 1.78 9.13
C GLY A 119 -14.82 2.65 9.54
N ALA A 120 -14.06 3.16 8.57
CA ALA A 120 -13.01 4.15 8.77
C ALA A 120 -13.41 5.53 8.22
N CYS A 121 -12.71 6.57 8.65
CA CYS A 121 -12.96 7.94 8.21
C CYS A 121 -12.06 8.28 7.03
N PHE A 122 -12.66 8.48 5.86
CA PHE A 122 -11.95 8.99 4.69
C PHE A 122 -12.06 10.52 4.59
N SER A 123 -10.96 11.20 4.27
CA SER A 123 -10.98 12.62 3.94
C SER A 123 -10.16 12.91 2.68
N ALA A 124 -10.62 13.87 1.89
CA ALA A 124 -9.95 14.34 0.68
C ALA A 124 -9.97 15.87 0.62
N SER A 125 -8.96 16.44 -0.04
CA SER A 125 -8.96 17.82 -0.50
C SER A 125 -9.32 17.90 -1.99
N GLU A 126 -9.26 19.11 -2.55
CA GLU A 126 -9.43 19.33 -3.98
C GLU A 126 -8.52 18.40 -4.82
N PRO A 127 -8.99 17.93 -5.98
CA PRO A 127 -8.18 17.10 -6.87
C PRO A 127 -6.81 17.71 -7.16
N ASP A 128 -5.76 16.88 -7.17
CA ASP A 128 -4.36 17.26 -7.41
C ASP A 128 -3.70 18.11 -6.30
N ALA A 129 -4.47 18.61 -5.33
CA ALA A 129 -3.95 19.34 -4.19
C ALA A 129 -3.27 18.42 -3.17
N VAL A 130 -2.36 18.98 -2.38
CA VAL A 130 -1.70 18.24 -1.30
C VAL A 130 -2.71 17.92 -0.20
N HIS A 131 -2.79 16.65 0.19
CA HIS A 131 -3.54 16.22 1.37
C HIS A 131 -2.90 14.98 1.98
N VAL A 132 -2.60 15.07 3.27
CA VAL A 132 -1.97 14.02 4.06
C VAL A 132 -2.75 13.84 5.34
N VAL A 133 -3.05 12.58 5.67
CA VAL A 133 -3.67 12.21 6.94
C VAL A 133 -2.68 11.36 7.71
N LEU A 134 -2.42 11.78 8.94
CA LEU A 134 -1.65 11.05 9.93
C LEU A 134 -2.60 10.60 11.05
N ASP A 135 -2.71 9.29 11.27
CA ASP A 135 -3.44 8.70 12.39
C ASP A 135 -2.60 7.58 13.02
N ARG A 136 -2.22 7.78 14.30
CA ARG A 136 -1.37 6.86 15.07
C ARG A 136 -0.05 6.56 14.33
N HIS A 137 0.09 5.37 13.77
CA HIS A 137 1.27 4.92 13.04
C HIS A 137 1.05 4.90 11.52
N LEU A 138 -0.12 5.30 11.04
CA LEU A 138 -0.48 5.32 9.63
C LEU A 138 -0.38 6.74 9.07
N VAL A 139 0.47 6.92 8.06
CA VAL A 139 0.54 8.10 7.21
C VAL A 139 -0.04 7.75 5.85
N THR A 140 -1.01 8.53 5.39
CA THR A 140 -1.57 8.39 4.04
C THR A 140 -1.53 9.71 3.28
N GLY A 141 -1.23 9.65 1.99
CA GLY A 141 -1.25 10.81 1.09
C GLY A 141 -2.21 10.59 -0.07
N GLN A 142 -3.00 11.61 -0.40
CA GLN A 142 -4.05 11.52 -1.41
C GLN A 142 -3.50 11.18 -2.81
N ASN A 143 -2.47 11.90 -3.24
CA ASN A 143 -1.97 11.88 -4.61
C ASN A 143 -0.45 12.11 -4.67
N ALA A 144 0.11 12.17 -5.89
CA ALA A 144 1.54 12.36 -6.10
C ALA A 144 2.09 13.65 -5.45
N SER A 145 1.33 14.75 -5.49
CA SER A 145 1.68 16.02 -4.83
C SER A 145 1.88 15.85 -3.31
N SER A 146 1.21 14.87 -2.72
CA SER A 146 1.25 14.58 -1.28
C SER A 146 2.45 13.73 -0.86
N THR A 147 3.29 13.28 -1.79
CA THR A 147 4.40 12.36 -1.51
C THR A 147 5.41 12.94 -0.53
N VAL A 148 5.93 14.15 -0.80
CA VAL A 148 6.94 14.81 0.04
C VAL A 148 6.44 15.01 1.47
N PRO A 149 5.27 15.64 1.72
CA PRO A 149 4.78 15.82 3.08
C PRO A 149 4.42 14.50 3.78
N ALA A 150 3.95 13.47 3.06
CA ALA A 150 3.72 12.15 3.66
C ALA A 150 5.04 11.52 4.16
N VAL A 151 6.09 11.55 3.34
CA VAL A 151 7.42 11.04 3.73
C VAL A 151 8.00 11.84 4.89
N GLN A 152 7.83 13.17 4.92
CA GLN A 152 8.27 13.99 6.06
C GLN A 152 7.58 13.60 7.37
N ASN A 153 6.26 13.35 7.35
CA ASN A 153 5.52 12.86 8.52
C ASN A 153 5.99 11.46 8.94
N LEU A 154 6.27 10.57 7.99
CA LEU A 154 6.84 9.25 8.28
C LEU A 154 8.19 9.37 9.03
N LEU A 155 9.09 10.22 8.52
CA LEU A 155 10.40 10.43 9.15
C LEU A 155 10.26 10.98 10.58
N PHE A 156 9.30 11.88 10.80
CA PHE A 156 9.01 12.42 12.13
C PHE A 156 8.50 11.33 13.09
N LEU A 157 7.59 10.45 12.64
CA LEU A 157 7.11 9.32 13.43
C LEU A 157 8.26 8.37 13.80
N CYS A 158 9.11 8.02 12.83
CA CYS A 158 10.27 7.14 13.07
C CYS A 158 11.26 7.77 14.06
N GLY A 159 11.51 9.08 13.97
CA GLY A 159 12.42 9.79 14.88
C GLY A 159 11.88 9.97 16.31
N SER A 160 10.57 9.88 16.50
CA SER A 160 9.90 10.04 17.80
C SER A 160 9.83 8.74 18.61
N ARG A 161 10.05 7.59 17.97
CA ARG A 161 10.15 6.28 18.62
C ARG A 161 11.58 6.08 19.13
N LYS A 162 11.86 6.55 20.35
CA LYS A 162 13.10 6.29 21.09
C LYS A 162 12.84 5.41 22.30
#